data_AF-A0A8T7JZX7-F1
#
_entry.id   AF-A0A8T7JZX7-F1
#
_cell.length_a   1.000
_cell.length_b   1.000
_cell.length_c   1.000
_cell.angle_alpha   90.00
_cell.angle_beta   90.00
_cell.angle_gamma   90.00
#
_symmetry.space_group_name_H-M   'P 1'
#
loop_
_entity.id
_entity.type
_entity.pdbx_description
1 polymer ?
#
loop_
_entity_poly.entity_id
_entity_poly.type
_entity_poly.pdbx_seq_one_letter_code
_entity_poly.pdbx_strand_id
1 'polypeptide(L)'
;MTQAVTSWEGVTVAPHRFGGVEYVIGKREVGHIHGDHMADIPFPKKVRDELVAAGRAQPHHLLPETGWITFYLRQEDDVEKAIELFRESYEIAQKQKTKKLEV
;
A
#
# COMPACT_ATOMS: atom_id res chain seq x y z
N MET A 1 -10.46 -6.80 -3.62
CA MET A 1 -9.22 -6.28 -3.01
C MET A 1 -9.02 -6.72 -1.56
N THR A 2 -9.85 -6.28 -0.59
CA THR A 2 -9.68 -6.62 0.84
C THR A 2 -9.44 -8.11 1.10
N GLN A 3 -10.28 -8.99 0.58
CA GLN A 3 -10.14 -10.45 0.76
C GLN A 3 -8.75 -10.97 0.34
N ALA A 4 -8.20 -10.46 -0.78
CA ALA A 4 -6.90 -10.87 -1.28
C ALA A 4 -5.78 -10.38 -0.35
N VAL A 5 -5.80 -9.11 0.04
CA VAL A 5 -4.75 -8.50 0.90
C VAL A 5 -4.75 -9.13 2.30
N THR A 6 -5.93 -9.44 2.86
CA THR A 6 -6.06 -10.09 4.16
C THR A 6 -5.72 -11.58 4.16
N SER A 7 -5.55 -12.20 2.98
CA SER A 7 -5.09 -13.59 2.90
C SER A 7 -3.59 -13.74 3.18
N TRP A 8 -2.84 -12.63 3.18
CA TRP A 8 -1.40 -12.64 3.40
C TRP A 8 -1.07 -12.77 4.88
N GLU A 9 0.01 -13.50 5.17
CA GLU A 9 0.41 -13.79 6.54
C GLU A 9 0.63 -12.52 7.35
N GLY A 10 -0.05 -12.45 8.50
CA GLY A 10 0.09 -11.37 9.47
C GLY A 10 -0.62 -10.07 9.12
N VAL A 11 -1.37 -10.02 8.01
CA VAL A 11 -2.19 -8.86 7.65
C VAL A 11 -3.50 -8.87 8.42
N THR A 12 -3.82 -7.75 9.07
CA THR A 12 -5.13 -7.50 9.68
C THR A 12 -5.76 -6.24 9.09
N VAL A 13 -7.07 -6.07 9.28
CA VAL A 13 -7.81 -4.87 8.88
C VAL A 13 -8.12 -3.98 10.08
N ALA A 14 -8.07 -2.67 9.87
CA ALA A 14 -8.54 -1.68 10.82
C ALA A 14 -9.33 -0.57 10.09
N PRO A 15 -10.25 0.13 10.76
CA PRO A 15 -10.83 1.35 10.20
C PRO A 15 -9.75 2.43 10.03
N HIS A 16 -9.67 3.03 8.85
CA HIS A 16 -8.74 4.14 8.63
C HIS A 16 -9.32 5.45 9.19
N ARG A 17 -8.50 6.26 9.88
CA ARG A 17 -8.94 7.47 10.60
C ARG A 17 -9.57 8.55 9.73
N PHE A 18 -9.32 8.53 8.42
CA PHE A 18 -9.89 9.47 7.44
C PHE A 18 -10.99 8.81 6.59
N GLY A 19 -11.58 7.73 7.10
CA GLY A 19 -12.47 6.86 6.34
C GLY A 19 -11.67 5.86 5.49
N GLY A 20 -12.27 4.71 5.22
CA GLY A 20 -11.62 3.63 4.48
C GLY A 20 -11.23 2.42 5.32
N VAL A 21 -10.53 1.48 4.69
CA VAL A 21 -10.03 0.24 5.30
C VAL A 21 -8.51 0.25 5.24
N GLU A 22 -7.88 0.16 6.40
CA GLU A 22 -6.43 0.07 6.57
C GLU A 22 -5.99 -1.39 6.68
N TYR A 23 -4.90 -1.73 5.99
CA TYR A 23 -4.23 -3.03 6.08
C TYR A 23 -2.93 -2.89 6.85
N VAL A 24 -2.74 -3.70 7.89
CA VAL A 24 -1.64 -3.57 8.84
C VAL A 24 -0.96 -4.91 9.11
N ILE A 25 0.37 -4.89 9.27
CA ILE A 25 1.17 -6.01 9.79
C ILE A 25 1.76 -5.59 11.14
N GLY A 26 1.23 -6.13 12.22
CA GLY A 26 1.60 -5.72 13.58
C GLY A 26 1.27 -4.25 13.85
N LYS A 27 2.29 -3.37 13.80
CA LYS A 27 2.12 -1.90 13.98
C LYS A 27 2.41 -1.10 12.70
N ARG A 28 2.71 -1.77 11.59
CA ARG A 28 3.10 -1.12 10.33
C ARG A 28 1.95 -1.21 9.34
N GLU A 29 1.58 -0.06 8.80
CA GLU A 29 0.63 0.02 7.71
C GLU A 29 1.26 -0.45 6.38
N VAL A 30 0.54 -1.31 5.67
CA VAL A 30 0.85 -1.76 4.31
C VAL A 30 0.17 -0.87 3.27
N GLY A 31 -0.92 -0.22 3.66
CA GLY A 31 -1.64 0.83 2.96
C GLY A 31 -3.14 0.75 3.29
N HIS A 32 -3.94 1.60 2.65
CA HIS A 32 -5.39 1.64 2.87
C HIS A 32 -6.15 1.94 1.58
N ILE A 33 -7.46 1.68 1.61
CA ILE A 33 -8.38 1.98 0.51
C ILE A 33 -9.50 2.91 0.96
N HIS A 34 -9.92 3.79 0.05
CA HIS A 34 -11.08 4.66 0.20
C HIS A 34 -12.25 4.16 -0.66
N GLY A 35 -12.90 3.09 -0.19
CA GLY A 35 -13.93 2.38 -0.96
C GLY A 35 -13.37 1.84 -2.28
N ASP A 36 -14.14 1.99 -3.36
CA ASP A 36 -13.77 1.48 -4.68
C ASP A 36 -13.09 2.55 -5.58
N HIS A 37 -12.56 3.63 -5.00
CA HIS A 37 -12.08 4.79 -5.76
C HIS A 37 -10.55 4.91 -5.79
N MET A 38 -9.88 4.69 -4.66
CA MET A 38 -8.42 4.82 -4.58
C MET A 38 -7.80 3.99 -3.47
N ALA A 39 -6.52 3.70 -3.64
CA ALA A 39 -5.64 3.08 -2.67
C ALA A 39 -4.44 3.99 -2.40
N ASP A 40 -4.10 4.17 -1.12
CA ASP A 40 -2.92 4.91 -0.68
C ASP A 40 -1.94 3.94 -0.02
N ILE A 41 -0.71 3.92 -0.53
CA ILE A 41 0.26 2.87 -0.21
C ILE A 41 1.62 3.48 0.16
N PRO A 42 2.17 3.17 1.35
CA PRO A 42 3.48 3.66 1.77
C PRO A 42 4.63 2.83 1.18
N PHE A 43 5.58 3.51 0.55
CA PHE A 43 6.85 2.92 0.10
C PHE A 43 8.07 3.68 0.67
N PRO A 44 9.27 3.08 0.67
CA PRO A 44 10.50 3.86 0.75
C PRO A 44 10.54 4.90 -0.38
N LYS A 45 10.94 6.15 -0.09
CA LYS A 45 10.85 7.27 -1.05
C LYS A 45 11.46 6.96 -2.42
N LYS A 46 12.60 6.26 -2.46
CA LYS A 46 13.22 5.83 -3.73
C LYS A 46 12.33 4.89 -4.55
N VAL A 47 11.69 3.90 -3.92
CA VAL A 47 10.75 2.98 -4.59
C VAL A 47 9.53 3.74 -5.06
N ARG A 48 9.01 4.65 -4.23
CA ARG A 48 7.92 5.55 -4.64
C ARG A 48 8.27 6.31 -5.91
N ASP A 49 9.46 6.91 -5.97
CA ASP A 49 9.89 7.72 -7.12
C ASP A 49 9.99 6.88 -8.40
N GLU A 50 10.47 5.63 -8.29
CA GLU A 50 10.50 4.66 -9.39
C GLU A 50 9.10 4.28 -9.89
N LEU A 51 8.15 4.03 -8.97
CA LEU A 51 6.76 3.71 -9.31
C LEU A 51 6.07 4.86 -10.05
N VAL A 52 6.29 6.10 -9.59
CA VAL A 52 5.72 7.31 -10.21
C VAL A 52 6.35 7.55 -11.58
N ALA A 53 7.67 7.44 -11.70
CA ALA A 53 8.36 7.60 -12.98
C ALA A 53 7.93 6.56 -14.02
N ALA A 54 7.61 5.34 -13.58
CA ALA A 54 7.07 4.27 -14.43
C ALA A 54 5.57 4.44 -14.76
N GLY A 55 4.89 5.47 -14.24
CA GLY A 55 3.47 5.70 -14.46
C GLY A 55 2.56 4.69 -13.75
N ARG A 56 3.09 3.92 -12.78
CA ARG A 56 2.33 2.88 -12.07
C ARG A 56 1.42 3.45 -10.98
N ALA A 57 1.73 4.64 -10.48
CA ALA A 57 0.93 5.35 -9.49
C ALA A 57 1.22 6.87 -9.54
N GLN A 58 0.44 7.67 -8.80
CA GLN A 58 0.69 9.09 -8.63
C GLN A 58 1.32 9.37 -7.26
N PRO A 59 2.07 10.48 -7.08
CA PRO A 59 2.41 10.96 -5.75
C PRO A 59 1.15 11.10 -4.89
N HIS A 60 1.26 10.82 -3.59
CA HIS A 60 0.10 10.90 -2.71
C HIS A 60 -0.58 12.27 -2.76
N HIS A 61 -1.89 12.29 -2.94
CA HIS A 61 -2.62 13.52 -3.29
C HIS A 61 -2.59 14.61 -2.19
N LEU A 62 -2.39 14.25 -0.91
CA LEU A 62 -2.17 15.19 0.21
C LEU A 62 -0.72 15.26 0.71
N LEU A 63 0.09 14.24 0.42
CA LEU A 63 1.42 14.07 1.02
C LEU A 63 2.48 13.80 -0.06
N PRO A 64 2.53 14.63 -1.12
CA PRO A 64 3.29 14.33 -2.33
C PRO A 64 4.80 14.20 -2.10
N GLU A 65 5.32 14.80 -1.04
CA GLU A 65 6.75 14.79 -0.71
C GLU A 65 7.21 13.54 0.08
N THR A 66 6.26 12.71 0.51
CA THR A 66 6.52 11.52 1.34
C THR A 66 6.77 10.28 0.49
N GLY A 67 6.95 9.11 1.12
CA GLY A 67 7.03 7.83 0.42
C GLY A 67 5.68 7.28 -0.06
N TRP A 68 4.59 8.00 0.15
CA TRP A 68 3.25 7.54 -0.19
C TRP A 68 2.93 7.75 -1.68
N ILE A 69 2.21 6.80 -2.25
CA ILE A 69 1.53 6.93 -3.54
C ILE A 69 0.02 6.96 -3.35
N THR A 70 -0.68 7.52 -4.34
CA THR A 70 -2.11 7.30 -4.57
C THR A 70 -2.28 6.54 -5.89
N PHE A 71 -3.05 5.45 -5.85
CA PHE A 71 -3.45 4.69 -7.02
C PHE A 71 -4.98 4.76 -7.16
N TYR A 72 -5.46 5.29 -8.28
CA TYR A 72 -6.89 5.43 -8.54
C TYR A 72 -7.45 4.19 -9.24
N LEU A 73 -8.53 3.64 -8.71
CA LEU A 73 -9.28 2.56 -9.37
C LEU A 73 -10.28 3.19 -10.33
N ARG A 74 -10.03 3.07 -11.64
CA ARG A 74 -10.88 3.65 -12.68
C ARG A 74 -11.68 2.61 -13.44
N GLN A 75 -11.21 1.37 -13.44
CA GLN A 75 -11.86 0.21 -14.06
C GLN A 75 -11.58 -1.05 -13.23
N GLU A 76 -12.31 -2.13 -13.52
CA GLU A 76 -12.22 -3.39 -12.76
C GLU A 76 -10.80 -3.98 -12.75
N ASP A 77 -10.10 -3.95 -13.88
CA ASP A 77 -8.71 -4.44 -14.01
C ASP A 77 -7.69 -3.67 -13.14
N ASP A 78 -8.04 -2.46 -12.67
CA ASP A 78 -7.17 -1.72 -11.76
C ASP A 78 -7.13 -2.36 -10.37
N VAL A 79 -8.10 -3.20 -10.01
CA VAL A 79 -8.09 -3.95 -8.74
C VAL A 79 -6.87 -4.88 -8.67
N GLU A 80 -6.55 -5.57 -9.76
CA GLU A 80 -5.38 -6.47 -9.79
C GLU A 80 -4.08 -5.68 -9.66
N LYS A 81 -3.95 -4.56 -10.38
CA LYS A 81 -2.80 -3.65 -10.30
C LYS A 81 -2.62 -3.06 -8.90
N ALA A 82 -3.73 -2.70 -8.24
CA ALA A 82 -3.69 -2.24 -6.85
C ALA A 82 -3.19 -3.34 -5.91
N ILE A 83 -3.66 -4.58 -6.08
CA ILE A 83 -3.22 -5.75 -5.30
C ILE A 83 -1.72 -6.00 -5.51
N GLU A 84 -1.20 -5.85 -6.72
CA GLU A 84 0.25 -5.95 -6.99
C GLU A 84 1.05 -4.89 -6.23
N LEU A 85 0.60 -3.63 -6.23
CA LEU A 85 1.25 -2.56 -5.46
C LEU A 85 1.20 -2.83 -3.95
N PHE A 86 0.06 -3.31 -3.43
CA PHE A 86 -0.03 -3.76 -2.04
C PHE A 86 0.94 -4.90 -1.74
N ARG A 87 1.13 -5.82 -2.68
CA ARG A 87 2.03 -6.96 -2.53
C ARG A 87 3.49 -6.51 -2.45
N GLU A 88 3.90 -5.55 -3.29
CA GLU A 88 5.23 -4.96 -3.22
C GLU A 88 5.48 -4.26 -1.87
N SER A 89 4.52 -3.47 -1.38
CA SER A 89 4.59 -2.83 -0.06
C SER A 89 4.70 -3.87 1.07
N TYR A 90 3.89 -4.93 1.02
CA TYR A 90 3.89 -6.05 1.96
C TYR A 90 5.27 -6.73 2.02
N GLU A 91 5.86 -7.06 0.87
CA GLU A 91 7.15 -7.75 0.82
C GLU A 91 8.30 -6.88 1.33
N ILE A 92 8.28 -5.58 1.03
CA ILE A 92 9.24 -4.62 1.60
C ILE A 92 9.09 -4.56 3.12
N ALA A 93 7.85 -4.48 3.62
CA ALA A 93 7.57 -4.45 5.05
C ALA A 93 8.08 -5.71 5.78
N GLN A 94 7.82 -6.90 5.21
CA GLN A 94 8.31 -8.17 5.75
C GLN A 94 9.84 -8.24 5.75
N LYS A 95 10.50 -7.89 4.64
CA LYS A 95 11.98 -7.88 4.56
C LYS A 95 12.60 -6.93 5.59
N GLN A 96 12.01 -5.76 5.80
CA GLN A 96 12.49 -4.80 6.82
C GLN A 96 12.28 -5.32 8.24
N LYS A 97 11.16 -6.00 8.51
CA LYS A 97 10.89 -6.65 9.79
C LYS A 97 11.91 -7.76 10.09
N THR A 98 12.18 -8.64 9.13
CA THR A 98 13.18 -9.71 9.29
C THR A 98 14.56 -9.15 9.58
N LYS A 99 15.03 -8.17 8.79
CA LYS A 99 16.32 -7.51 9.04
C LYS A 99 16.42 -6.90 10.44
N LYS A 100 15.34 -6.32 10.96
CA LYS A 100 15.32 -5.74 12.31
C LYS A 100 15.38 -6.80 13.42
N LEU A 101 14.98 -8.03 13.16
CA LEU A 101 15.08 -9.13 14.13
C LEU A 101 16.47 -9.79 14.12
N GLU A 102 17.24 -9.61 13.04
CA GLU A 102 18.58 -10.18 12.85
C GLU A 102 19.72 -9.26 13.33
N VAL A 103 19.42 -8.01 13.71
CA VAL A 103 20.37 -6.98 14.19
C VAL A 103 20.17 -6.75 15.68
#